data_AF-A0A522E9T5-F1
#
_entry.id   AF-A0A522E9T5-F1
#
_cell.length_a   1.000
_cell.length_b   1.000
_cell.length_c   1.000
_cell.angle_alpha   90.00
_cell.angle_beta   90.00
_cell.angle_gamma   90.00
#
_symmetry.space_group_name_H-M   'P 1'
#
loop_
_entity.id
_entity.type
_entity.pdbx_description
1 polymer ?
#
loop_
_entity_poly.entity_id
_entity_poly.type
_entity_poly.pdbx_seq_one_letter_code
_entity_poly.pdbx_strand_id
1 'polypeptide(L)'
;SSDLPQIVSPSTAGTYTLRVGKPSSIGLRANSTTGKTIFWFVNKSYLGKTNASETFSWQPTRAGTYLIRAIDSLGQASSREITVAFVP
;
A
#
# COMPACT_ATOMS: atom_id res chain seq x y z
N SER A 1 -15.94 -18.35 3.61
CA SER A 1 -15.11 -17.25 4.14
C SER A 1 -14.15 -16.84 3.03
N SER A 2 -14.22 -15.61 2.51
CA SER A 2 -13.26 -15.14 1.51
C SER A 2 -11.97 -14.74 2.22
N ASP A 3 -10.87 -15.43 1.97
CA ASP A 3 -9.57 -15.15 2.57
C ASP A 3 -8.85 -14.04 1.78
N LEU A 4 -9.39 -12.82 1.90
CA LEU A 4 -8.88 -11.65 1.19
C LEU A 4 -7.51 -11.25 1.75
N PRO A 5 -6.59 -10.73 0.92
CA PRO A 5 -5.35 -10.17 1.43
C PRO A 5 -5.65 -9.07 2.45
N GLN A 6 -4.92 -9.04 3.56
CA GLN A 6 -5.11 -8.09 4.65
C GLN A 6 -4.00 -7.04 4.63
N ILE A 7 -4.33 -5.80 4.28
CA ILE A 7 -3.37 -4.67 4.34
C ILE A 7 -3.08 -4.35 5.81
N VAL A 8 -1.86 -4.67 6.25
CA VAL A 8 -1.35 -4.41 7.60
C VAL A 8 -0.51 -3.12 7.65
N SER A 9 0.02 -2.67 6.51
CA SER A 9 0.62 -1.36 6.33
C SER A 9 0.28 -0.81 4.95
N PRO A 10 -0.10 0.48 4.81
CA PRO A 10 -0.23 1.48 5.87
C PRO A 10 -1.37 1.14 6.86
N SER A 11 -1.20 1.55 8.12
CA SER A 11 -2.27 1.50 9.11
C SER A 11 -3.34 2.54 8.76
N THR A 12 -4.52 2.46 9.38
CA THR A 12 -5.61 3.42 9.20
C THR A 12 -5.31 4.80 9.83
N ALA A 13 -4.03 5.21 9.87
CA ALA A 13 -3.64 6.53 10.32
C ALA A 13 -4.20 7.58 9.36
N GLY A 14 -4.86 8.60 9.91
CA GLY A 14 -5.56 9.61 9.09
C GLY A 14 -4.65 10.36 8.12
N THR A 15 -3.37 10.59 8.47
CA THR A 15 -2.42 11.30 7.60
C THR A 15 -0.98 10.82 7.79
N TYR A 16 -0.31 10.50 6.68
CA TYR A 16 1.11 10.21 6.59
C TYR A 16 1.87 11.47 6.22
N THR A 17 2.65 12.00 7.15
CA THR A 17 3.44 13.23 6.96
C THR A 17 4.87 12.90 6.55
N LEU A 18 5.28 13.37 5.38
CA LEU A 18 6.62 13.18 4.82
C LEU A 18 7.37 14.51 4.75
N ARG A 19 8.71 14.48 4.84
CA ARG A 19 9.53 15.71 4.77
C ARG A 19 9.89 16.07 3.34
N VAL A 20 9.80 17.36 3.02
CA VAL A 20 10.30 17.91 1.74
C VAL A 20 11.83 17.78 1.69
N GLY A 21 12.38 17.48 0.52
CA GLY A 21 13.83 17.40 0.32
C GLY A 21 14.51 16.16 0.91
N LYS A 22 13.77 15.26 1.58
CA LYS A 22 14.27 13.94 2.02
C LYS A 22 13.46 12.81 1.38
N PRO A 23 14.10 11.88 0.65
CA PRO A 23 13.42 10.68 0.16
C PRO A 23 12.75 9.96 1.32
N SER A 24 11.42 9.90 1.29
CA SER A 24 10.61 9.24 2.30
C SER A 24 9.71 8.23 1.62
N SER A 25 9.61 7.03 2.17
CA SER A 25 8.77 5.97 1.63
C SER A 25 7.73 5.52 2.65
N ILE A 26 6.58 5.11 2.14
CA ILE A 26 5.53 4.45 2.89
C ILE A 26 5.63 2.96 2.56
N GLY A 27 5.83 2.13 3.59
CA GLY A 27 5.85 0.69 3.45
C GLY A 27 4.44 0.14 3.22
N LEU A 28 4.24 -0.57 2.11
CA LEU A 28 3.02 -1.30 1.81
C LEU A 28 3.22 -2.77 2.13
N ARG A 29 2.36 -3.35 2.96
CA ARG A 29 2.45 -4.74 3.39
C ARG A 29 1.06 -5.34 3.54
N ALA A 30 0.87 -6.52 2.96
CA ALA A 30 -0.35 -7.29 3.10
C ALA A 30 -0.05 -8.75 3.41
N ASN A 31 -0.84 -9.35 4.28
CA ASN A 31 -0.81 -10.78 4.56
C ASN A 31 -1.85 -11.49 3.70
N SER A 32 -1.56 -12.67 3.18
CA SER A 32 -2.53 -13.56 2.54
C SER A 32 -2.12 -14.99 2.85
N THR A 33 -3.10 -15.84 3.13
CA THR A 33 -2.89 -17.26 3.45
C THR A 33 -2.90 -18.12 2.18
N THR A 34 -3.63 -17.68 1.14
CA THR A 34 -3.82 -18.42 -0.11
C THR A 34 -3.00 -17.86 -1.26
N GLY A 35 -2.87 -16.54 -1.34
CA GLY A 35 -2.16 -15.86 -2.41
C GLY A 35 -0.70 -15.57 -2.02
N LYS A 36 0.26 -16.24 -2.67
CA LYS A 36 1.69 -16.07 -2.35
C LYS A 36 2.26 -14.74 -2.81
N THR A 37 1.69 -14.15 -3.85
CA THR A 37 2.15 -12.87 -4.42
C THR A 37 1.09 -11.81 -4.24
N ILE A 38 1.51 -10.61 -3.86
CA ILE A 38 0.67 -9.41 -3.77
C ILE A 38 1.09 -8.43 -4.86
N PHE A 39 0.12 -7.98 -5.63
CA PHE A 39 0.25 -6.91 -6.63
C PHE A 39 -0.27 -5.62 -6.03
N TRP A 40 0.58 -4.60 -6.02
CA TRP A 40 0.32 -3.32 -5.40
C TRP A 40 -0.10 -2.27 -6.41
N PHE A 41 -1.17 -1.56 -6.08
CA PHE A 41 -1.67 -0.43 -6.85
C PHE A 41 -1.89 0.78 -5.95
N VAL A 42 -1.66 1.95 -6.53
CA VAL A 42 -2.08 3.23 -5.97
C VAL A 42 -3.03 3.87 -6.96
N ASN A 43 -4.26 4.13 -6.52
CA ASN A 43 -5.37 4.53 -7.36
C ASN A 43 -5.58 3.50 -8.49
N LYS A 44 -5.26 3.88 -9.74
CA LYS A 44 -5.35 3.01 -10.93
C LYS A 44 -3.97 2.61 -11.47
N SER A 45 -2.89 2.98 -10.78
CA SER A 45 -1.52 2.75 -11.23
C SER A 45 -0.91 1.55 -10.53
N TYR A 46 -0.37 0.61 -11.31
CA TYR A 46 0.43 -0.50 -10.81
C TYR A 46 1.78 0.01 -10.32
N LEU A 47 2.20 -0.44 -9.13
CA LEU A 47 3.50 -0.09 -8.56
C LEU A 47 4.52 -1.22 -8.71
N GLY A 48 4.09 -2.46 -8.51
CA GLY A 48 4.97 -3.61 -8.39
C GLY A 48 4.33 -4.74 -7.59
N LYS A 49 5.13 -5.75 -7.28
CA LYS A 49 4.68 -6.93 -6.54
C LYS A 49 5.68 -7.35 -5.46
N THR A 50 5.17 -8.06 -4.46
CA THR A 50 5.96 -8.67 -3.37
C THR A 50 5.44 -10.06 -3.07
N ASN A 51 6.17 -10.86 -2.30
CA ASN A 51 5.52 -11.99 -1.65
C ASN A 51 4.55 -11.49 -0.57
N ALA A 52 3.60 -12.33 -0.18
CA ALA A 52 2.76 -12.07 0.97
C ALA A 52 3.62 -11.84 2.21
N SER A 53 3.24 -10.86 3.03
CA SER A 53 3.96 -10.43 4.23
C SER A 53 5.32 -9.77 4.00
N GLU A 54 5.74 -9.52 2.76
CA GLU A 54 6.88 -8.66 2.43
C GLU A 54 6.44 -7.19 2.25
N THR A 55 7.39 -6.27 2.41
CA THR A 55 7.14 -4.83 2.31
C THR A 55 7.57 -4.30 0.94
N PHE A 56 6.66 -3.59 0.28
CA PHE A 56 6.97 -2.75 -0.88
C PHE A 56 7.19 -1.30 -0.43
N SER A 57 8.33 -0.70 -0.77
CA SER A 57 8.63 0.70 -0.44
C SER A 57 8.07 1.63 -1.52
N TRP A 58 6.92 2.25 -1.25
CA TRP A 58 6.32 3.22 -2.16
C TRP A 58 6.71 4.66 -1.79
N GLN A 59 7.15 5.44 -2.76
CA GLN A 59 7.48 6.86 -2.59
C GLN A 59 6.41 7.73 -3.27
N PRO A 60 5.46 8.31 -2.52
CA PRO A 60 4.54 9.28 -3.09
C PRO A 60 5.30 10.53 -3.52
N THR A 61 4.92 11.11 -4.66
CA THR A 61 5.55 12.31 -5.21
C THR A 61 4.72 13.58 -4.97
N ARG A 62 3.49 13.45 -4.47
CA ARG A 62 2.55 14.56 -4.24
C ARG A 62 1.74 14.33 -2.97
N ALA A 63 1.28 15.41 -2.35
CA ALA A 63 0.30 15.35 -1.29
C ALA A 63 -1.08 14.96 -1.86
N GLY A 64 -1.93 14.39 -1.02
CA GLY A 64 -3.31 14.08 -1.35
C GLY A 64 -3.78 12.72 -0.83
N THR A 65 -5.01 12.40 -1.17
CA THR A 65 -5.65 11.12 -0.82
C THR A 65 -5.32 10.06 -1.87
N TYR A 66 -4.96 8.86 -1.39
CA TYR A 66 -4.57 7.73 -2.21
C TYR A 66 -5.33 6.48 -1.82
N LEU A 67 -5.87 5.76 -2.80
CA LEU A 67 -6.40 4.42 -2.61
C LEU A 67 -5.30 3.39 -2.85
N ILE A 68 -4.79 2.80 -1.77
CA ILE A 68 -3.87 1.66 -1.83
C ILE A 68 -4.70 0.40 -2.07
N ARG A 69 -4.30 -0.44 -3.03
CA ARG A 69 -4.94 -1.73 -3.28
C ARG A 69 -3.91 -2.84 -3.33
N ALA A 70 -4.21 -3.92 -2.61
CA ALA A 70 -3.49 -5.18 -2.64
C ALA A 70 -4.36 -6.21 -3.35
N ILE A 71 -3.86 -6.81 -4.43
CA ILE A 71 -4.52 -7.90 -5.14
C ILE A 71 -3.61 -9.12 -5.02
N ASP A 72 -4.13 -10.25 -4.57
CA ASP A 72 -3.35 -11.47 -4.47
C ASP A 72 -3.32 -12.25 -5.81
N SER A 73 -2.51 -13.30 -5.88
CA SER A 73 -2.39 -14.12 -7.10
C SER A 73 -3.65 -14.89 -7.50
N LEU A 74 -4.68 -14.92 -6.64
CA LEU A 74 -5.99 -15.51 -6.95
C LEU A 74 -7.00 -14.44 -7.38
N GLY A 75 -6.59 -13.18 -7.49
CA GLY A 75 -7.43 -12.05 -7.86
C GLY A 75 -8.26 -11.48 -6.70
N GLN A 76 -8.04 -11.95 -5.47
CA GLN A 76 -8.72 -11.41 -4.29
C GLN A 76 -8.11 -10.07 -3.92
N ALA A 77 -8.95 -9.12 -3.54
CA ALA A 77 -8.52 -7.74 -3.35
C ALA A 77 -8.94 -7.16 -1.99
N SER A 78 -8.07 -6.33 -1.45
CA SER A 78 -8.43 -5.37 -0.40
C SER A 78 -7.86 -4.00 -0.71
N SER A 79 -8.45 -2.98 -0.11
CA SER A 79 -8.03 -1.60 -0.33
C SER A 79 -8.07 -0.78 0.94
N ARG A 80 -7.24 0.24 0.99
CA ARG A 80 -7.20 1.22 2.06
C ARG A 80 -6.94 2.61 1.50
N GLU A 81 -7.72 3.57 1.96
CA GLU A 81 -7.48 4.97 1.69
C GLU A 81 -6.50 5.54 2.72
N ILE A 82 -5.55 6.36 2.27
CA ILE A 82 -4.66 7.14 3.13
C ILE A 82 -4.55 8.57 2.62
N THR A 83 -4.22 9.52 3.50
CA THR A 83 -3.83 10.88 3.12
C THR A 83 -2.34 11.05 3.29
N VAL A 84 -1.67 11.65 2.31
CA VAL A 84 -0.25 12.03 2.37
C VAL A 84 -0.14 13.54 2.43
N ALA A 85 0.67 14.04 3.36
CA ALA A 85 1.04 15.45 3.46
C ALA A 85 2.56 15.61 3.41
N PHE A 86 3.03 16.74 2.89
CA PHE A 86 4.44 17.12 2.91
C PHE A 86 4.64 18.30 3.86
N VAL A 87 5.60 18.18 4.76
CA VAL A 87 6.02 19.25 5.66
C VAL A 87 7.46 19.66 5.36
N PRO A 88 7.83 20.94 5.58
CA PRO A 88 9.20 21.41 5.49
C PRO A 88 10.19 20.61 6.36
#